data_AF-A0A2M7UJ01-F1
#
_entry.id   AF-A0A2M7UJ01-F1
#
_cell.length_a   1.000
_cell.length_b   1.000
_cell.length_c   1.000
_cell.angle_alpha   90.00
_cell.angle_beta   90.00
_cell.angle_gamma   90.00
#
_symmetry.space_group_name_H-M   'P 1'
#
loop_
_entity.id
_entity.type
_entity.pdbx_description
1 polymer ?
#
loop_
_entity_poly.entity_id
_entity_poly.type
_entity_poly.pdbx_seq_one_letter_code
_entity_poly.pdbx_strand_id
1 'polypeptide(L)'
;MFILILFAFIAGIVTILSPCILPVLPIVLSGATVENKKYPLGVVTGFVASFAFFTLFLSTLVSLTGISANLLRSLSIIIILLFGLVLAVPKLNAYFEVLAFKLQPKKTTSTRNRNGFGAGFLIGISLGLIWTPCVGPILASVIALALSGTVTGSAVLITLSYALGTAIPMLGVMYGGRKLLNRVPWLFQNLGKIQKVFGVLLIGVAIAMTFNLDRRFQTYILQKFPNYGSGLVNFEQNQKVADALEKTFNENGNEDIIGKPMPDRTETQYKPAPELVGTGEWFNSKALSLQSLHGKVVLIDFWTYSCINCIRTLPYIQRWNEKYENKGLVIIGVHTPEFEFEKDAGNLQKAINDFGLTYPIVQDNDYKTWRAYKNSYWPAKYFIDAQGRIRDTHFGEGSYDKSEKFIQKLLTEAGASISEAEVKNPEYKVYSQTPELYLGYGRISNLISVEKLKKDDFVAYSAPQKIGNDQFAYSGNWKVEEEKAWPQKGAELTLNFGAKDVFLVMNNLNGKTGKAEVYLDGEKISNLSGEDVKDGMITIDQDRLYHLINLKEPGRHLLRLKFKDDNTEVYAFTFG
;
A
#
# COMPACT_ATOMS: atom_id res chain seq x y z
N MET A 1 9.64 -18.44 2.63
CA MET A 1 8.39 -19.24 2.68
C MET A 1 8.22 -20.02 3.99
N PHE A 2 9.18 -20.85 4.40
CA PHE A 2 9.10 -21.61 5.67
C PHE A 2 8.84 -20.71 6.90
N ILE A 3 9.55 -19.57 6.99
CA ILE A 3 9.40 -18.60 8.08
C ILE A 3 7.97 -18.02 8.13
N LEU A 4 7.38 -17.72 6.97
CA LEU A 4 6.01 -17.18 6.89
C LEU A 4 4.96 -18.22 7.33
N ILE A 5 5.16 -19.48 6.96
CA ILE A 5 4.31 -20.60 7.38
C ILE A 5 4.39 -20.77 8.90
N LEU A 6 5.60 -20.72 9.48
CA LEU A 6 5.81 -20.81 10.92
C LEU A 6 5.19 -19.60 11.65
N PHE A 7 5.32 -18.40 11.09
CA PHE A 7 4.71 -17.20 11.64
C PHE A 7 3.18 -17.28 11.65
N ALA A 8 2.58 -17.68 10.52
CA ALA A 8 1.14 -17.89 10.42
C ALA A 8 0.64 -18.94 11.42
N PHE A 9 1.41 -20.00 11.64
CA PHE A 9 1.11 -21.02 12.64
C PHE A 9 1.10 -20.44 14.07
N ILE A 10 2.13 -19.69 14.44
CA ILE A 10 2.25 -19.06 15.77
C ILE A 10 1.14 -18.00 15.96
N ALA A 11 0.88 -17.18 14.95
CA ALA A 11 -0.21 -16.21 14.97
C ALA A 11 -1.56 -16.90 15.17
N GLY A 12 -1.77 -18.06 14.55
CA GLY A 12 -2.95 -18.90 14.78
C GLY A 12 -3.07 -19.35 16.23
N ILE A 13 -1.97 -19.80 16.86
CA ILE A 13 -1.96 -20.19 18.28
C ILE A 13 -2.34 -19.00 19.17
N VAL A 14 -1.73 -17.85 18.96
CA VAL A 14 -1.98 -16.63 19.75
C VAL A 14 -3.42 -16.13 19.58
N THR A 15 -4.01 -16.36 18.40
CA THR A 15 -5.37 -15.92 18.09
C THR A 15 -6.40 -16.48 19.06
N ILE A 16 -6.18 -17.62 19.74
CA ILE A 16 -7.11 -18.16 20.76
C ILE A 16 -7.42 -17.16 21.89
N LEU A 17 -6.53 -16.21 22.16
CA LEU A 17 -6.70 -15.14 23.15
C LEU A 17 -7.59 -14.00 22.64
N SER A 18 -8.01 -14.03 21.37
CA SER A 18 -8.81 -13.00 20.76
C SER A 18 -10.20 -12.92 21.44
N PRO A 19 -10.67 -11.69 21.74
CA PRO A 19 -11.96 -11.48 22.40
C PRO A 19 -13.15 -12.05 21.62
N CYS A 20 -12.97 -12.40 20.34
CA CYS A 20 -14.01 -13.01 19.50
C CYS A 20 -14.18 -14.53 19.72
N ILE A 21 -13.22 -15.22 20.36
CA ILE A 21 -13.26 -16.69 20.56
C ILE A 21 -13.74 -17.06 21.95
N LEU A 22 -13.43 -16.23 22.95
CA LEU A 22 -13.87 -16.40 24.33
C LEU A 22 -15.40 -16.59 24.48
N PRO A 23 -16.28 -15.91 23.71
CA PRO A 23 -17.73 -16.14 23.78
C PRO A 23 -18.16 -17.52 23.28
N VAL A 24 -17.36 -18.15 22.42
CA VAL A 24 -17.62 -19.45 21.80
C VAL A 24 -17.08 -20.59 22.66
N LEU A 25 -16.12 -20.30 23.54
CA LEU A 25 -15.51 -21.26 24.47
C LEU A 25 -16.54 -22.11 25.23
N PRO A 26 -17.68 -21.58 25.74
CA PRO A 26 -18.73 -22.38 26.38
C PRO A 26 -19.35 -23.45 25.47
N ILE A 27 -19.53 -23.17 24.18
CA ILE A 27 -20.08 -24.10 23.19
C ILE A 27 -19.06 -25.20 22.88
N VAL A 28 -17.78 -24.84 22.83
CA VAL A 28 -16.69 -25.81 22.63
C VAL A 28 -16.51 -26.71 23.86
N LEU A 29 -16.64 -26.14 25.06
CA LEU A 29 -16.56 -26.85 26.34
C LEU A 29 -17.78 -27.75 26.60
N SER A 30 -18.98 -27.35 26.16
CA SER A 30 -20.14 -28.25 26.20
C SER A 30 -19.92 -29.46 25.29
N GLY A 31 -19.25 -29.28 24.15
CA GLY A 31 -18.76 -30.36 23.29
C GLY A 31 -17.71 -31.28 23.94
N ALA A 32 -16.95 -30.82 24.94
CA ALA A 32 -15.98 -31.65 25.68
C ALA A 32 -16.66 -32.69 26.60
N THR A 33 -17.96 -32.54 26.86
CA THR A 33 -18.75 -33.55 27.60
C THR A 33 -19.13 -34.75 26.73
N VAL A 34 -18.85 -34.72 25.43
CA VAL A 34 -19.07 -35.84 24.51
C VAL A 34 -17.99 -36.92 24.72
N GLU A 35 -18.37 -38.16 25.03
CA GLU A 35 -17.43 -39.26 25.31
C GLU A 35 -16.65 -39.77 24.09
N ASN A 36 -17.08 -39.41 22.89
CA ASN A 36 -16.49 -39.93 21.66
C ASN A 36 -15.24 -39.15 21.24
N LYS A 37 -14.10 -39.84 21.19
CA LYS A 37 -12.81 -39.28 20.72
C LYS A 37 -12.84 -38.72 19.30
N LYS A 38 -13.82 -39.13 18.47
CA LYS A 38 -13.96 -38.64 17.08
C LYS A 38 -14.68 -37.29 16.96
N TYR A 39 -15.38 -36.83 18.01
CA TYR A 39 -16.13 -35.57 17.98
C TYR A 39 -15.22 -34.34 17.88
N PRO A 40 -14.16 -34.17 18.70
CA PRO A 40 -13.23 -33.05 18.60
C PRO A 40 -12.49 -32.98 17.25
N LEU A 41 -12.13 -34.14 16.69
CA LEU A 41 -11.52 -34.23 15.36
C LEU A 41 -12.49 -33.77 14.26
N GLY A 42 -13.78 -34.06 14.40
CA GLY A 42 -14.82 -33.52 13.53
C GLY A 42 -14.86 -31.99 13.57
N VAL A 43 -14.90 -31.40 14.76
CA VAL A 43 -14.94 -29.94 14.94
C VAL A 43 -13.74 -29.26 14.27
N VAL A 44 -12.53 -29.77 14.49
CA VAL A 44 -11.33 -29.17 13.89
C VAL A 44 -11.28 -29.33 12.38
N THR A 45 -11.58 -30.50 11.85
CA THR A 45 -11.56 -30.71 10.40
C THR A 45 -12.61 -29.84 9.70
N GLY A 46 -13.81 -29.71 10.28
CA GLY A 46 -14.85 -28.81 9.77
C GLY A 46 -14.45 -27.33 9.83
N PHE A 47 -13.81 -26.93 10.93
CA PHE A 47 -13.29 -25.57 11.08
C PHE A 47 -12.21 -25.26 10.05
N VAL A 48 -11.15 -26.06 9.95
CA VAL A 48 -10.05 -25.84 8.99
C VAL A 48 -10.57 -25.81 7.55
N ALA A 49 -11.45 -26.74 7.18
CA ALA A 49 -11.99 -26.83 5.82
C ALA A 49 -12.86 -25.60 5.46
N SER A 50 -13.80 -25.23 6.34
CA SER A 50 -14.67 -24.07 6.13
C SER A 50 -13.88 -22.76 6.13
N PHE A 51 -12.97 -22.57 7.09
CA PHE A 51 -12.17 -21.36 7.19
C PHE A 51 -11.28 -21.17 5.96
N ALA A 52 -10.59 -22.23 5.51
CA ALA A 52 -9.78 -22.18 4.29
C ALA A 52 -10.65 -21.88 3.05
N PHE A 53 -11.78 -22.58 2.90
CA PHE A 53 -12.69 -22.38 1.77
C PHE A 53 -13.24 -20.95 1.73
N PHE A 54 -13.81 -20.45 2.82
CA PHE A 54 -14.40 -19.11 2.87
C PHE A 54 -13.37 -18.00 2.75
N THR A 55 -12.16 -18.18 3.32
CA THR A 55 -11.08 -17.20 3.19
C THR A 55 -10.61 -17.08 1.74
N LEU A 56 -10.39 -18.23 1.08
CA LEU A 56 -10.00 -18.25 -0.33
C LEU A 56 -11.14 -17.73 -1.22
N PHE A 57 -12.37 -18.19 -1.01
CA PHE A 57 -13.54 -17.76 -1.77
C PHE A 57 -13.79 -16.25 -1.63
N LEU A 58 -13.74 -15.71 -0.42
CA LEU A 58 -13.89 -14.28 -0.17
C LEU A 58 -12.74 -13.49 -0.78
N SER A 59 -11.49 -13.96 -0.68
CA SER A 59 -10.34 -13.33 -1.31
C SER A 59 -10.48 -13.26 -2.82
N THR A 60 -10.94 -14.34 -3.46
CA THR A 60 -11.23 -14.37 -4.90
C THR A 60 -12.38 -13.43 -5.25
N LEU A 61 -13.48 -13.45 -4.48
CA LEU A 61 -14.63 -12.59 -4.71
C LEU A 61 -14.24 -11.10 -4.61
N VAL A 62 -13.48 -10.71 -3.59
CA VAL A 62 -12.97 -9.33 -3.43
C VAL A 62 -12.05 -8.95 -4.59
N SER A 63 -11.17 -9.86 -5.04
CA SER A 63 -10.28 -9.60 -6.18
C SER A 63 -11.04 -9.38 -7.50
N LEU A 64 -12.20 -10.02 -7.69
CA LEU A 64 -13.01 -9.92 -8.90
C LEU A 64 -13.98 -8.73 -8.88
N THR A 65 -14.43 -8.32 -7.69
CA THR A 65 -15.51 -7.34 -7.53
C THR A 65 -15.01 -5.94 -7.19
N GLY A 66 -13.73 -5.78 -6.82
CA GLY A 66 -13.15 -4.48 -6.47
C GLY A 66 -13.80 -3.82 -5.24
N ILE A 67 -14.44 -4.61 -4.37
CA ILE A 67 -15.16 -4.10 -3.21
C ILE A 67 -14.18 -3.36 -2.29
N SER A 68 -14.52 -2.10 -1.95
CA SER A 68 -13.69 -1.27 -1.09
C SER A 68 -13.49 -1.91 0.29
N ALA A 69 -12.25 -1.83 0.81
CA ALA A 69 -11.91 -2.35 2.13
C ALA A 69 -12.78 -1.73 3.25
N ASN A 70 -13.25 -0.50 3.04
CA ASN A 70 -14.16 0.19 3.95
C ASN A 70 -15.55 -0.47 3.99
N LEU A 71 -16.07 -0.95 2.85
CA LEU A 71 -17.37 -1.64 2.83
C LEU A 71 -17.30 -2.97 3.57
N LEU A 72 -16.25 -3.77 3.33
CA LEU A 72 -16.02 -5.04 4.05
C LEU A 72 -15.86 -4.83 5.55
N ARG A 73 -15.15 -3.77 5.94
CA ARG A 73 -15.00 -3.38 7.34
C ARG A 73 -16.34 -3.01 7.98
N SER A 74 -17.12 -2.14 7.32
CA SER A 74 -18.44 -1.73 7.82
C SER A 74 -19.40 -2.92 7.96
N LEU A 75 -19.43 -3.83 6.98
CA LEU A 75 -20.21 -5.07 7.07
C LEU A 75 -19.79 -5.95 8.26
N SER A 76 -18.49 -6.08 8.49
CA SER A 76 -17.94 -6.84 9.62
C SER A 76 -18.33 -6.23 10.96
N ILE A 77 -18.27 -4.89 11.09
CA ILE A 77 -18.70 -4.17 12.30
C ILE A 77 -20.19 -4.42 12.58
N ILE A 78 -21.04 -4.35 11.56
CA ILE A 78 -22.49 -4.60 11.70
C ILE A 78 -22.74 -6.02 12.19
N ILE A 79 -22.08 -7.02 11.61
CA ILE A 79 -22.22 -8.43 12.02
C ILE A 79 -21.77 -8.64 13.47
N ILE A 80 -20.63 -8.08 13.86
CA ILE A 80 -20.11 -8.19 15.24
C ILE A 80 -21.05 -7.51 16.24
N LEU A 81 -21.58 -6.33 15.88
CA LEU A 81 -22.55 -5.61 16.72
C LEU A 81 -23.83 -6.42 16.93
N LEU A 82 -24.38 -7.00 15.86
CA LEU A 82 -25.56 -7.86 15.92
C LEU A 82 -25.32 -9.10 16.79
N PHE A 83 -24.17 -9.76 16.62
CA PHE A 83 -23.81 -10.93 17.42
C PHE A 83 -23.62 -10.58 18.90
N GLY A 84 -22.95 -9.47 19.19
CA GLY A 84 -22.80 -8.94 20.55
C GLY A 84 -24.15 -8.65 21.21
N LEU A 85 -25.11 -8.06 20.47
CA LEU A 85 -26.47 -7.81 20.94
C LEU A 85 -27.24 -9.10 21.27
N VAL A 86 -27.12 -10.14 20.43
CA VAL A 86 -27.73 -11.45 20.69
C VAL A 86 -27.18 -12.08 21.97
N LEU A 87 -25.87 -11.99 22.20
CA LEU A 87 -25.22 -12.54 23.40
C LEU A 87 -25.50 -11.72 24.68
N ALA A 88 -25.66 -10.40 24.56
CA ALA A 88 -25.88 -9.53 25.71
C ALA A 88 -27.33 -9.61 26.25
N VAL A 89 -28.30 -9.95 25.40
CA VAL A 89 -29.73 -9.99 25.75
C VAL A 89 -30.23 -11.44 25.78
N PRO A 90 -30.48 -12.02 26.97
CA PRO A 90 -30.89 -13.44 27.10
C PRO A 90 -32.16 -13.81 26.32
N LYS A 91 -33.10 -12.87 26.17
CA LYS A 91 -34.33 -13.06 25.39
C LYS A 91 -34.05 -13.21 23.89
N LEU A 92 -33.07 -12.46 23.36
CA LEU A 92 -32.65 -12.57 21.96
C LEU A 92 -31.88 -13.86 21.72
N ASN A 93 -31.02 -14.26 22.67
CA ASN A 93 -30.31 -15.54 22.58
C ASN A 93 -31.30 -16.73 22.52
N ALA A 94 -32.31 -16.75 23.39
CA ALA A 94 -33.35 -17.79 23.36
C ALA A 94 -34.15 -17.79 22.04
N TYR A 95 -34.46 -16.62 21.49
CA TYR A 95 -35.12 -16.52 20.18
C TYR A 95 -34.24 -17.05 19.05
N PHE A 96 -32.94 -16.75 19.09
CA PHE A 96 -31.96 -17.22 18.11
C PHE A 96 -31.79 -18.75 18.18
N GLU A 97 -31.75 -19.34 19.38
CA GLU A 97 -31.71 -20.79 19.55
C GLU A 97 -32.94 -21.46 18.91
N VAL A 98 -34.15 -20.94 19.14
CA VAL A 98 -35.39 -21.46 18.53
C VAL A 98 -35.36 -21.32 17.00
N LEU A 99 -34.87 -20.20 16.48
CA LEU A 99 -34.75 -19.98 15.04
C LEU A 99 -33.72 -20.94 14.40
N ALA A 100 -32.58 -21.14 15.05
CA ALA A 100 -31.55 -22.07 14.62
C ALA A 100 -32.05 -23.53 14.62
N PHE A 101 -32.86 -23.92 15.61
CA PHE A 101 -33.52 -25.23 15.63
C PHE A 101 -34.58 -25.38 14.52
N LYS A 102 -35.24 -24.29 14.10
CA LYS A 102 -36.23 -24.30 13.02
C LYS A 102 -35.60 -24.44 11.63
N LEU A 103 -34.37 -23.98 11.47
CA LEU A 103 -33.56 -24.10 10.25
C LEU A 103 -32.86 -25.47 10.12
N GLN A 104 -32.81 -26.27 11.19
CA GLN A 104 -32.28 -27.63 11.12
C GLN A 104 -33.28 -28.58 10.44
N PRO A 105 -32.85 -29.35 9.42
CA PRO A 105 -33.74 -30.25 8.69
C PRO A 105 -34.30 -31.33 9.61
N LYS A 106 -35.64 -31.42 9.67
CA LYS A 106 -36.46 -32.34 10.47
C LYS A 106 -36.20 -33.86 10.28
N LYS A 107 -35.21 -34.27 9.49
CA LYS A 107 -34.91 -35.67 9.11
C LYS A 107 -33.58 -36.21 9.68
N THR A 108 -33.28 -35.98 10.96
CA THR A 108 -32.19 -36.73 11.64
C THR A 108 -32.65 -37.33 12.96
N THR A 109 -33.62 -38.24 12.87
CA THR A 109 -33.92 -39.25 13.90
C THR A 109 -32.81 -40.31 13.91
N SER A 110 -31.69 -40.04 14.58
CA SER A 110 -30.84 -41.09 15.15
C SER A 110 -30.05 -40.56 16.33
N THR A 111 -30.55 -40.84 17.52
CA THR A 111 -29.98 -40.51 18.83
C THR A 111 -28.61 -41.13 19.11
N ARG A 112 -28.06 -41.93 18.19
CA ARG A 112 -26.75 -42.58 18.35
C ARG A 112 -25.57 -41.78 17.78
N ASN A 113 -25.82 -40.78 16.91
CA ASN A 113 -24.75 -40.08 16.17
C ASN A 113 -24.58 -38.58 16.51
N ARG A 114 -25.34 -38.05 17.49
CA ARG A 114 -25.18 -36.66 17.99
C ARG A 114 -23.79 -36.36 18.57
N ASN A 115 -23.03 -37.41 18.84
CA ASN A 115 -21.72 -37.38 19.47
C ASN A 115 -20.62 -37.90 18.53
N GLY A 116 -20.89 -38.06 17.23
CA GLY A 116 -19.93 -38.58 16.24
C GLY A 116 -19.10 -37.49 15.54
N PHE A 117 -18.19 -37.92 14.66
CA PHE A 117 -17.38 -37.03 13.82
C PHE A 117 -18.24 -36.03 13.01
N GLY A 118 -19.35 -36.48 12.43
CA GLY A 118 -20.22 -35.63 11.60
C GLY A 118 -20.92 -34.52 12.38
N ALA A 119 -21.30 -34.77 13.63
CA ALA A 119 -21.87 -33.73 14.50
C ALA A 119 -20.81 -32.67 14.84
N GLY A 120 -19.58 -33.10 15.13
CA GLY A 120 -18.45 -32.20 15.29
C GLY A 120 -18.16 -31.38 14.04
N PHE A 121 -18.14 -32.01 12.87
CA PHE A 121 -17.87 -31.37 11.58
C PHE A 121 -18.83 -30.22 11.26
N LEU A 122 -20.13 -30.41 11.50
CA LEU A 122 -21.13 -29.36 11.31
C LEU A 122 -20.91 -28.16 12.24
N ILE A 123 -20.61 -28.42 13.51
CA ILE A 123 -20.25 -27.35 14.46
C ILE A 123 -18.99 -26.63 14.00
N GLY A 124 -17.97 -27.37 13.53
CA GLY A 124 -16.75 -26.82 12.96
C GLY A 124 -17.00 -25.87 11.78
N ILE A 125 -17.90 -26.22 10.86
CA ILE A 125 -18.27 -25.36 9.72
C ILE A 125 -18.87 -24.03 10.19
N SER A 126 -19.82 -24.08 11.13
CA SER A 126 -20.44 -22.87 11.67
C SER A 126 -19.42 -21.98 12.36
N LEU A 127 -18.46 -22.58 13.07
CA LEU A 127 -17.39 -21.85 13.73
C LEU A 127 -16.46 -21.17 12.73
N GLY A 128 -16.08 -21.84 11.64
CA GLY A 128 -15.21 -21.24 10.61
C GLY A 128 -15.82 -20.01 9.94
N LEU A 129 -17.12 -20.07 9.64
CA LEU A 129 -17.89 -18.96 9.08
C LEU A 129 -17.93 -17.74 10.00
N ILE A 130 -18.17 -17.96 11.29
CA ILE A 130 -18.21 -16.89 12.31
C ILE A 130 -16.81 -16.28 12.51
N TRP A 131 -15.75 -17.05 12.28
CA TRP A 131 -14.38 -16.62 12.54
C TRP A 131 -13.82 -15.71 11.45
N THR A 132 -14.22 -15.88 10.19
CA THR A 132 -13.69 -15.12 9.03
C THR A 132 -13.73 -13.59 9.19
N PRO A 133 -14.82 -12.95 9.67
CA PRO A 133 -14.91 -11.49 9.79
C PRO A 133 -14.01 -10.91 10.90
N CYS A 134 -13.73 -11.69 11.94
CA CYS A 134 -13.04 -11.21 13.15
C CYS A 134 -11.51 -11.21 13.03
N VAL A 135 -10.97 -11.99 12.09
CA VAL A 135 -9.52 -12.09 11.85
C VAL A 135 -9.05 -11.11 10.75
N GLY A 136 -9.98 -10.34 10.18
CA GLY A 136 -9.79 -9.46 9.02
C GLY A 136 -8.49 -8.64 9.02
N PRO A 137 -8.14 -7.89 10.07
CA PRO A 137 -6.92 -7.07 10.07
C PRO A 137 -5.61 -7.87 10.07
N ILE A 138 -5.56 -8.99 10.80
CA ILE A 138 -4.36 -9.83 10.91
C ILE A 138 -4.18 -10.65 9.63
N LEU A 139 -5.27 -11.22 9.11
CA LEU A 139 -5.26 -11.88 7.82
C LEU A 139 -4.98 -10.89 6.70
N ALA A 140 -5.43 -9.64 6.76
CA ALA A 140 -5.11 -8.64 5.74
C ALA A 140 -3.61 -8.40 5.59
N SER A 141 -2.85 -8.35 6.69
CA SER A 141 -1.38 -8.25 6.64
C SER A 141 -0.73 -9.50 6.05
N VAL A 142 -1.22 -10.70 6.41
CA VAL A 142 -0.70 -11.98 5.92
C VAL A 142 -1.08 -12.23 4.46
N ILE A 143 -2.29 -11.83 4.06
CA ILE A 143 -2.82 -11.88 2.70
C ILE A 143 -2.13 -10.84 1.83
N ALA A 144 -1.87 -9.61 2.33
CA ALA A 144 -1.07 -8.61 1.62
C ALA A 144 0.32 -9.16 1.27
N LEU A 145 0.94 -9.90 2.18
CA LEU A 145 2.21 -10.58 1.92
C LEU A 145 2.05 -11.76 0.94
N ALA A 146 0.96 -12.52 1.02
CA ALA A 146 0.67 -13.62 0.11
C ALA A 146 0.28 -13.17 -1.32
N LEU A 147 -0.28 -11.95 -1.46
CA LEU A 147 -0.65 -11.32 -2.73
C LEU A 147 0.55 -10.81 -3.53
N SER A 148 1.76 -10.85 -2.96
CA SER A 148 3.02 -10.64 -3.69
C SER A 148 3.35 -11.78 -4.68
N GLY A 149 2.59 -12.88 -4.66
CA GLY A 149 2.58 -13.89 -5.71
C GLY A 149 1.14 -14.18 -6.14
N THR A 150 0.87 -14.20 -7.45
CA THR A 150 -0.39 -14.72 -8.03
C THR A 150 -0.79 -16.01 -7.32
N VAL A 151 -2.06 -16.18 -6.93
CA VAL A 151 -2.63 -17.29 -6.12
C VAL A 151 -1.87 -18.61 -6.35
N THR A 152 -0.77 -18.75 -5.62
CA THR A 152 0.14 -19.89 -5.70
C THR A 152 -0.15 -20.75 -4.48
N GLY A 153 0.19 -22.03 -4.54
CA GLY A 153 0.00 -22.97 -3.41
C GLY A 153 0.46 -22.40 -2.06
N SER A 154 1.38 -21.43 -2.07
CA SER A 154 1.81 -20.60 -0.95
C SER A 154 0.69 -19.95 -0.13
N ALA A 155 -0.32 -19.30 -0.74
CA ALA A 155 -1.41 -18.65 -0.01
C ALA A 155 -2.32 -19.68 0.69
N VAL A 156 -2.56 -20.81 0.00
CA VAL A 156 -3.29 -21.96 0.55
C VAL A 156 -2.52 -22.56 1.73
N LEU A 157 -1.20 -22.76 1.59
CA LEU A 157 -0.34 -23.29 2.63
C LEU A 157 -0.28 -22.37 3.86
N ILE A 158 -0.22 -21.06 3.68
CA ILE A 158 -0.23 -20.08 4.78
C ILE A 158 -1.59 -20.10 5.50
N THR A 159 -2.69 -20.11 4.75
CA THR A 159 -4.06 -20.18 5.31
C THR A 159 -4.27 -21.48 6.09
N LEU A 160 -3.81 -22.61 5.54
CA LEU A 160 -3.85 -23.90 6.22
C LEU A 160 -2.97 -23.91 7.47
N SER A 161 -1.77 -23.32 7.42
CA SER A 161 -0.87 -23.22 8.58
C SER A 161 -1.51 -22.42 9.71
N TYR A 162 -2.13 -21.29 9.39
CA TYR A 162 -2.87 -20.46 10.34
C TYR A 162 -4.07 -21.21 10.93
N ALA A 163 -4.85 -21.90 10.10
CA ALA A 163 -5.99 -22.70 10.52
C ALA A 163 -5.57 -23.90 11.40
N LEU A 164 -4.41 -24.50 11.14
CA LEU A 164 -3.85 -25.56 11.99
C LEU A 164 -3.33 -25.00 13.32
N GLY A 165 -2.66 -23.85 13.29
CA GLY A 165 -2.18 -23.15 14.48
C GLY A 165 -3.30 -22.79 15.46
N THR A 166 -4.46 -22.38 14.94
CA THR A 166 -5.68 -22.14 15.73
C THR A 166 -6.34 -23.43 16.21
N ALA A 167 -6.37 -24.46 15.37
CA ALA A 167 -7.03 -25.74 15.67
C ALA A 167 -6.35 -26.55 16.79
N ILE A 168 -5.01 -26.48 16.91
CA ILE A 168 -4.26 -27.29 17.89
C ILE A 168 -4.60 -26.90 19.35
N PRO A 169 -4.54 -25.62 19.75
CA PRO A 169 -4.99 -25.20 21.08
C PRO A 169 -6.46 -25.53 21.32
N MET A 170 -7.32 -25.42 20.30
CA MET A 170 -8.73 -25.78 20.40
C MET A 170 -8.93 -27.27 20.71
N LEU A 171 -8.18 -28.17 20.04
CA LEU A 171 -8.15 -29.61 20.38
C LEU A 171 -7.67 -29.83 21.81
N GLY A 172 -6.62 -29.11 22.22
CA GLY A 172 -6.10 -29.15 23.59
C GLY A 172 -7.18 -28.81 24.63
N VAL A 173 -7.95 -27.75 24.38
CA VAL A 173 -9.07 -27.34 25.24
C VAL A 173 -10.20 -28.37 25.20
N MET A 174 -10.52 -28.97 24.06
CA MET A 174 -11.59 -29.98 23.97
C MET A 174 -11.22 -31.29 24.70
N TYR A 175 -9.98 -31.77 24.58
CA TYR A 175 -9.52 -32.96 25.31
C TYR A 175 -9.28 -32.68 26.80
N GLY A 176 -8.73 -31.51 27.12
CA GLY A 176 -8.45 -31.07 28.51
C GLY A 176 -9.68 -30.51 29.23
N GLY A 177 -10.75 -30.21 28.50
CA GLY A 177 -11.95 -29.52 28.98
C GLY A 177 -12.56 -30.21 30.19
N ARG A 178 -12.76 -31.53 30.17
CA ARG A 178 -13.31 -32.26 31.33
C ARG A 178 -12.48 -32.10 32.61
N LYS A 179 -11.15 -32.12 32.49
CA LYS A 179 -10.24 -31.97 33.65
C LYS A 179 -10.22 -30.53 34.17
N LEU A 180 -10.30 -29.54 33.27
CA LEU A 180 -10.38 -28.13 33.63
C LEU A 180 -11.74 -27.78 34.25
N LEU A 181 -12.83 -28.30 33.66
CA LEU A 181 -14.21 -28.13 34.12
C LEU A 181 -14.42 -28.70 35.53
N ASN A 182 -13.81 -29.86 35.84
CA ASN A 182 -13.87 -30.44 37.19
C ASN A 182 -13.01 -29.68 38.21
N ARG A 183 -12.00 -28.93 37.77
CA ARG A 183 -11.06 -28.20 38.65
C ARG A 183 -11.54 -26.80 39.01
N VAL A 184 -12.43 -26.20 38.20
CA VAL A 184 -12.93 -24.83 38.40
C VAL A 184 -14.46 -24.78 38.29
N PRO A 185 -15.21 -25.21 39.33
CA PRO A 185 -16.68 -25.32 39.28
C PRO A 185 -17.41 -23.98 39.11
N TRP A 186 -16.82 -22.87 39.56
CA TRP A 186 -17.36 -21.52 39.44
C TRP A 186 -17.57 -21.08 37.98
N LEU A 187 -16.75 -21.62 37.05
CA LEU A 187 -16.84 -21.32 35.63
C LEU A 187 -18.21 -21.73 35.06
N PHE A 188 -18.75 -22.88 35.49
CA PHE A 188 -20.02 -23.41 35.00
C PHE A 188 -21.23 -22.69 35.60
N GLN A 189 -21.16 -22.34 36.89
CA GLN A 189 -22.24 -21.68 37.62
C GLN A 189 -22.53 -20.25 37.11
N ASN A 190 -21.54 -19.61 36.47
CA ASN A 190 -21.66 -18.23 35.98
C ASN A 190 -21.59 -18.12 34.45
N LEU A 191 -21.72 -19.21 33.69
CA LEU A 191 -21.63 -19.20 32.21
C LEU A 191 -22.52 -18.14 31.57
N GLY A 192 -23.78 -18.00 32.02
CA GLY A 192 -24.69 -16.98 31.49
C GLY A 192 -24.26 -15.55 31.79
N LYS A 193 -23.66 -15.29 32.97
CA LYS A 193 -23.09 -13.96 33.29
C LYS A 193 -21.83 -13.69 32.46
N ILE A 194 -20.98 -14.70 32.28
CA ILE A 194 -19.75 -14.61 31.48
C ILE A 194 -20.09 -14.31 30.02
N GLN A 195 -21.05 -15.02 29.42
CA GLN A 195 -21.53 -14.76 28.06
C GLN A 195 -22.08 -13.34 27.91
N LYS A 196 -22.86 -12.86 28.89
CA LYS A 196 -23.39 -11.49 28.89
C LYS A 196 -22.27 -10.44 28.94
N VAL A 197 -21.28 -10.63 29.81
CA VAL A 197 -20.12 -9.72 29.94
C VAL A 197 -19.34 -9.66 28.62
N PHE A 198 -19.09 -10.81 27.99
CA PHE A 198 -18.41 -10.85 26.69
C PHE A 198 -19.26 -10.25 25.56
N GLY A 199 -20.58 -10.45 25.57
CA GLY A 199 -21.49 -9.78 24.61
C GLY A 199 -21.44 -8.26 24.72
N VAL A 200 -21.46 -7.72 25.95
CA VAL A 200 -21.30 -6.28 26.19
C VAL A 200 -19.92 -5.78 25.74
N LEU A 201 -18.86 -6.57 26.00
CA LEU A 201 -17.51 -6.25 25.55
C LEU A 201 -17.41 -6.20 24.02
N LEU A 202 -18.02 -7.16 23.30
CA LEU A 202 -18.06 -7.16 21.83
C LEU A 202 -18.80 -5.94 21.27
N ILE A 203 -19.92 -5.53 21.88
CA ILE A 203 -20.62 -4.31 21.51
C ILE A 203 -19.70 -3.09 21.71
N GLY A 204 -19.01 -3.02 22.85
CA GLY A 204 -18.05 -1.95 23.13
C GLY A 204 -16.93 -1.86 22.08
N VAL A 205 -16.37 -3.00 21.69
CA VAL A 205 -15.35 -3.08 20.62
C VAL A 205 -15.92 -2.67 19.27
N ALA A 206 -17.11 -3.14 18.90
CA ALA A 206 -17.75 -2.75 17.63
C ALA A 206 -18.00 -1.24 17.56
N ILE A 207 -18.49 -0.63 18.65
CA ILE A 207 -18.66 0.83 18.76
C ILE A 207 -17.29 1.52 18.66
N ALA A 208 -16.28 1.04 19.37
CA ALA A 208 -14.92 1.60 19.29
C ALA A 208 -14.36 1.56 17.85
N MET A 209 -14.65 0.50 17.08
CA MET A 209 -14.25 0.38 15.68
C MET A 209 -15.00 1.34 14.75
N THR A 210 -16.27 1.70 15.04
CA THR A 210 -16.98 2.73 14.27
C THR A 210 -16.33 4.11 14.40
N PHE A 211 -15.76 4.42 15.56
CA PHE A 211 -14.99 5.64 15.80
C PHE A 211 -13.50 5.51 15.41
N ASN A 212 -13.11 4.42 14.76
CA ASN A 212 -11.73 4.10 14.39
C ASN A 212 -10.74 4.12 15.58
N LEU A 213 -11.25 3.87 16.79
CA LEU A 213 -10.46 3.89 18.01
C LEU A 213 -9.47 2.71 18.05
N ASP A 214 -9.79 1.60 17.38
CA ASP A 214 -8.90 0.46 17.15
C ASP A 214 -7.65 0.86 16.37
N ARG A 215 -7.81 1.65 15.29
CA ARG A 215 -6.67 2.16 14.51
C ARG A 215 -5.83 3.13 15.34
N ARG A 216 -6.48 4.07 16.06
CA ARG A 216 -5.78 5.00 16.96
C ARG A 216 -5.03 4.28 18.08
N PHE A 217 -5.61 3.21 18.63
CA PHE A 217 -4.97 2.40 19.67
C PHE A 217 -3.81 1.56 19.11
N GLN A 218 -3.96 1.00 17.91
CA GLN A 218 -2.86 0.33 17.21
C GLN A 218 -1.69 1.31 16.98
N THR A 219 -1.95 2.50 16.47
CA THR A 219 -0.94 3.54 16.29
C THR A 219 -0.34 3.95 17.65
N TYR A 220 -1.14 4.10 18.70
CA TYR A 220 -0.67 4.43 20.05
C TYR A 220 0.24 3.35 20.65
N ILE A 221 -0.11 2.06 20.52
CA ILE A 221 0.72 0.95 20.99
C ILE A 221 2.01 0.85 20.18
N LEU A 222 1.95 1.03 18.85
CA LEU A 222 3.14 1.07 18.00
C LEU A 222 4.05 2.25 18.37
N GLN A 223 3.49 3.40 18.78
CA GLN A 223 4.25 4.57 19.25
C GLN A 223 4.85 4.38 20.66
N LYS A 224 4.12 3.74 21.59
CA LYS A 224 4.59 3.52 22.98
C LYS A 224 5.50 2.32 23.14
N PHE A 225 5.30 1.29 22.33
CA PHE A 225 6.12 0.08 22.28
C PHE A 225 6.52 -0.20 20.82
N PRO A 226 7.42 0.62 20.23
CA PRO A 226 7.91 0.44 18.87
C PRO A 226 8.56 -0.94 18.65
N ASN A 227 8.97 -1.58 19.74
CA ASN A 227 9.57 -2.91 19.75
C ASN A 227 8.61 -4.08 19.99
N TYR A 228 7.30 -3.85 20.16
CA TYR A 228 6.33 -4.93 20.40
C TYR A 228 6.21 -5.90 19.19
N GLY A 229 6.62 -5.45 17.99
CA GLY A 229 6.81 -6.29 16.79
C GLY A 229 8.27 -6.45 16.33
N SER A 230 9.26 -5.77 16.96
CA SER A 230 10.64 -5.73 16.45
C SER A 230 11.47 -6.98 16.75
N GLY A 231 10.98 -7.88 17.62
CA GLY A 231 11.52 -9.24 17.70
C GLY A 231 11.43 -10.01 16.37
N LEU A 232 10.54 -9.59 15.46
CA LEU A 232 10.32 -10.19 14.14
C LEU A 232 11.00 -9.41 13.00
N VAL A 233 11.12 -8.08 13.11
CA VAL A 233 11.81 -7.23 12.12
C VAL A 233 13.33 -7.31 12.26
N ASN A 234 13.86 -7.52 13.48
CA ASN A 234 15.29 -7.68 13.73
C ASN A 234 15.89 -8.95 13.06
N PHE A 235 15.05 -9.91 12.65
CA PHE A 235 15.50 -11.09 11.89
C PHE A 235 15.54 -10.86 10.37
N GLU A 236 14.71 -9.94 9.85
CA GLU A 236 14.78 -9.47 8.45
C GLU A 236 15.97 -8.50 8.25
N GLN A 237 16.29 -7.71 9.27
CA GLN A 237 17.49 -6.85 9.31
C GLN A 237 18.78 -7.59 9.67
N ASN A 238 18.77 -8.93 9.62
CA ASN A 238 20.01 -9.69 9.81
C ASN A 238 20.95 -9.36 8.65
N GLN A 239 22.15 -8.86 8.98
CA GLN A 239 23.13 -8.34 8.03
C GLN A 239 23.39 -9.33 6.87
N LYS A 240 23.32 -10.64 7.13
CA LYS A 240 23.47 -11.68 6.10
C LYS A 240 22.33 -11.74 5.06
N VAL A 241 21.11 -11.34 5.41
CA VAL A 241 19.95 -11.29 4.50
C VAL A 241 19.97 -9.99 3.70
N ALA A 242 20.33 -8.88 4.34
CA ALA A 242 20.60 -7.61 3.66
C ALA A 242 21.77 -7.77 2.68
N ASP A 243 22.90 -8.35 3.10
CA ASP A 243 24.06 -8.62 2.26
C ASP A 243 23.74 -9.58 1.11
N ALA A 244 22.86 -10.57 1.32
CA ALA A 244 22.45 -11.50 0.27
C ALA A 244 21.46 -10.88 -0.74
N LEU A 245 20.57 -9.99 -0.27
CA LEU A 245 19.71 -9.19 -1.14
C LEU A 245 20.56 -8.20 -1.93
N GLU A 246 21.47 -7.47 -1.27
CA GLU A 246 22.39 -6.51 -1.88
C GLU A 246 23.34 -7.19 -2.88
N LYS A 247 23.82 -8.41 -2.62
CA LYS A 247 24.58 -9.20 -3.61
C LYS A 247 23.73 -9.61 -4.82
N THR A 248 22.47 -9.97 -4.61
CA THR A 248 21.56 -10.37 -5.70
C THR A 248 21.14 -9.15 -6.55
N PHE A 249 21.03 -7.97 -5.92
CA PHE A 249 20.79 -6.69 -6.59
C PHE A 249 22.05 -6.19 -7.31
N ASN A 250 23.24 -6.28 -6.72
CA ASN A 250 24.50 -5.81 -7.31
C ASN A 250 25.08 -6.75 -8.37
N GLU A 251 24.73 -8.04 -8.40
CA GLU A 251 25.11 -8.93 -9.51
C GLU A 251 24.35 -8.62 -10.81
N ASN A 252 23.30 -7.78 -10.79
CA ASN A 252 22.56 -7.35 -11.99
C ASN A 252 22.31 -5.83 -12.11
N GLY A 253 22.62 -5.04 -11.08
CA GLY A 253 22.40 -3.60 -11.03
C GLY A 253 23.69 -2.84 -11.21
N ASN A 254 24.12 -2.65 -12.46
CA ASN A 254 25.04 -1.54 -12.74
C ASN A 254 24.25 -0.23 -12.55
N GLU A 255 24.77 0.71 -11.76
CA GLU A 255 24.30 2.12 -11.72
C GLU A 255 24.30 2.77 -13.13
N ASP A 256 24.95 2.13 -14.10
CA ASP A 256 25.15 2.57 -15.49
C ASP A 256 23.95 2.33 -16.43
N ILE A 257 22.75 2.01 -15.91
CA ILE A 257 21.52 1.77 -16.68
C ILE A 257 20.52 2.95 -16.70
N ILE A 258 20.68 3.95 -15.82
CA ILE A 258 19.78 5.12 -15.78
C ILE A 258 19.93 5.90 -17.09
N GLY A 259 18.83 6.16 -17.79
CA GLY A 259 18.81 6.86 -19.07
C GLY A 259 19.19 6.01 -20.30
N LYS A 260 19.57 4.74 -20.13
CA LYS A 260 19.97 3.84 -21.24
C LYS A 260 18.90 2.78 -21.54
N PRO A 261 18.66 2.46 -22.82
CA PRO A 261 17.75 1.38 -23.20
C PRO A 261 18.36 0.00 -22.97
N MET A 262 17.51 -1.02 -23.00
CA MET A 262 17.92 -2.40 -22.77
C MET A 262 18.91 -2.86 -23.86
N PRO A 263 19.96 -3.64 -23.53
CA PRO A 263 20.84 -4.22 -24.55
C PRO A 263 20.05 -5.12 -25.51
N ASP A 264 20.44 -5.10 -26.79
CA ASP A 264 19.71 -5.76 -27.87
C ASP A 264 19.63 -7.28 -27.66
N ARG A 265 18.41 -7.81 -27.64
CA ARG A 265 18.11 -9.23 -27.39
C ARG A 265 17.61 -9.89 -28.66
N THR A 266 17.92 -11.17 -28.83
CA THR A 266 17.35 -11.98 -29.92
C THR A 266 15.85 -12.18 -29.72
N GLU A 267 15.08 -12.34 -30.81
CA GLU A 267 13.61 -12.47 -30.78
C GLU A 267 13.08 -13.54 -29.83
N THR A 268 13.86 -14.61 -29.63
CA THR A 268 13.53 -15.73 -28.73
C THR A 268 13.63 -15.40 -27.24
N GLN A 269 14.17 -14.23 -26.87
CA GLN A 269 14.41 -13.83 -25.47
C GLN A 269 13.45 -12.75 -24.95
N TYR A 270 12.56 -12.22 -25.79
CA TYR A 270 11.58 -11.21 -25.34
C TYR A 270 10.50 -11.85 -24.47
N LYS A 271 10.26 -11.23 -23.31
CA LYS A 271 9.27 -11.71 -22.34
C LYS A 271 7.90 -11.11 -22.64
N PRO A 272 6.81 -11.85 -22.43
CA PRO A 272 5.47 -11.27 -22.47
C PRO A 272 5.35 -10.15 -21.43
N ALA A 273 4.66 -9.08 -21.79
CA ALA A 273 4.38 -7.99 -20.88
C ALA A 273 3.44 -8.46 -19.75
N PRO A 274 3.78 -8.20 -18.48
CA PRO A 274 2.85 -8.48 -17.38
C PRO A 274 1.55 -7.69 -17.55
N GLU A 275 0.42 -8.31 -17.22
CA GLU A 275 -0.88 -7.63 -17.28
C GLU A 275 -0.96 -6.47 -16.27
N LEU A 276 -1.85 -5.51 -16.51
CA LEU A 276 -2.15 -4.42 -15.58
C LEU A 276 -2.97 -4.95 -14.40
N VAL A 277 -2.30 -5.29 -13.29
CA VAL A 277 -2.91 -6.00 -12.16
C VAL A 277 -3.49 -5.03 -11.14
N GLY A 278 -4.74 -5.29 -10.74
CA GLY A 278 -5.35 -4.70 -9.55
C GLY A 278 -5.48 -3.18 -9.60
N THR A 279 -5.79 -2.67 -10.79
CA THR A 279 -5.74 -1.26 -11.09
C THR A 279 -7.00 -0.54 -10.63
N GLY A 280 -6.80 0.61 -9.99
CA GLY A 280 -7.84 1.45 -9.42
C GLY A 280 -8.67 2.15 -10.49
N GLU A 281 -8.96 3.42 -10.29
CA GLU A 281 -9.77 4.18 -11.24
C GLU A 281 -9.04 4.36 -12.58
N TRP A 282 -9.81 4.27 -13.67
CA TRP A 282 -9.33 4.53 -15.03
C TRP A 282 -9.83 5.91 -15.48
N PHE A 283 -8.93 6.66 -16.08
CA PHE A 283 -9.15 8.00 -16.61
C PHE A 283 -8.98 7.97 -18.12
N ASN A 284 -9.70 8.87 -18.81
CA ASN A 284 -9.72 9.02 -20.27
C ASN A 284 -10.14 7.78 -21.08
N SER A 285 -10.48 6.66 -20.43
CA SER A 285 -10.85 5.41 -21.08
C SER A 285 -11.56 4.46 -20.12
N LYS A 286 -12.21 3.43 -20.68
CA LYS A 286 -12.60 2.25 -19.89
C LYS A 286 -11.36 1.39 -19.63
N ALA A 287 -11.45 0.51 -18.63
CA ALA A 287 -10.38 -0.42 -18.32
C ALA A 287 -9.89 -1.20 -19.55
N LEU A 288 -8.58 -1.14 -19.80
CA LEU A 288 -7.91 -1.86 -20.87
C LEU A 288 -7.15 -3.06 -20.28
N SER A 289 -7.02 -4.13 -21.07
CA SER A 289 -6.12 -5.25 -20.78
C SER A 289 -5.11 -5.37 -21.91
N LEU A 290 -3.87 -5.79 -21.61
CA LEU A 290 -2.88 -6.04 -22.65
C LEU A 290 -3.35 -7.10 -23.64
N GLN A 291 -4.09 -8.11 -23.16
CA GLN A 291 -4.69 -9.11 -24.03
C GLN A 291 -5.64 -8.48 -25.07
N SER A 292 -6.44 -7.49 -24.68
CA SER A 292 -7.34 -6.77 -25.61
C SER A 292 -6.61 -5.85 -26.59
N LEU A 293 -5.33 -5.58 -26.36
CA LEU A 293 -4.49 -4.70 -27.18
C LEU A 293 -3.58 -5.46 -28.14
N HIS A 294 -3.69 -6.80 -28.24
CA HIS A 294 -2.99 -7.56 -29.26
C HIS A 294 -3.28 -7.01 -30.67
N GLY A 295 -2.24 -6.94 -31.49
CA GLY A 295 -2.26 -6.29 -32.80
C GLY A 295 -1.91 -4.80 -32.76
N LYS A 296 -1.81 -4.18 -31.58
CA LYS A 296 -1.38 -2.78 -31.40
C LYS A 296 -0.03 -2.73 -30.70
N VAL A 297 0.73 -1.68 -31.00
CA VAL A 297 1.94 -1.34 -30.23
C VAL A 297 1.50 -0.63 -28.96
N VAL A 298 2.04 -1.05 -27.81
CA VAL A 298 1.68 -0.48 -26.51
C VAL A 298 2.89 0.17 -25.85
N LEU A 299 2.72 1.37 -25.33
CA LEU A 299 3.68 2.03 -24.45
C LEU A 299 3.08 2.13 -23.05
N ILE A 300 3.71 1.47 -22.08
CA ILE A 300 3.41 1.68 -20.66
C ILE A 300 4.35 2.77 -20.13
N ASP A 301 3.79 3.86 -19.60
CA ASP A 301 4.54 4.95 -18.97
C ASP A 301 4.18 5.03 -17.47
N PHE A 302 5.11 4.64 -16.61
CA PHE A 302 4.98 4.82 -15.17
C PHE A 302 5.33 6.25 -14.80
N TRP A 303 4.40 6.92 -14.13
CA TRP A 303 4.53 8.32 -13.77
C TRP A 303 3.83 8.63 -12.45
N THR A 304 4.13 9.80 -11.89
CA THR A 304 3.37 10.42 -10.80
C THR A 304 3.33 11.93 -11.01
N TYR A 305 2.27 12.60 -10.56
CA TYR A 305 2.00 13.98 -10.95
C TYR A 305 2.81 15.04 -10.21
N SER A 306 3.42 14.73 -9.06
CA SER A 306 4.33 15.66 -8.37
C SER A 306 5.81 15.49 -8.75
N CYS A 307 6.16 14.49 -9.57
CA CYS A 307 7.54 14.23 -9.98
C CYS A 307 7.95 15.09 -11.18
N ILE A 308 8.93 15.99 -11.00
CA ILE A 308 9.37 16.89 -12.09
C ILE A 308 9.89 16.14 -13.32
N ASN A 309 10.60 15.03 -13.11
CA ASN A 309 11.13 14.21 -14.20
C ASN A 309 10.00 13.63 -15.05
N CYS A 310 8.88 13.25 -14.40
CA CYS A 310 7.67 12.82 -15.08
C CYS A 310 7.04 13.98 -15.85
N ILE A 311 6.80 15.12 -15.18
CA ILE A 311 6.15 16.30 -15.77
C ILE A 311 6.86 16.76 -17.05
N ARG A 312 8.19 16.82 -17.04
CA ARG A 312 8.99 17.18 -18.23
C ARG A 312 8.92 16.14 -19.36
N THR A 313 8.57 14.89 -19.04
CA THR A 313 8.37 13.83 -20.04
C THR A 313 6.97 13.89 -20.69
N LEU A 314 5.94 14.36 -19.96
CA LEU A 314 4.55 14.34 -20.43
C LEU A 314 4.32 14.98 -21.81
N PRO A 315 4.95 16.12 -22.18
CA PRO A 315 4.78 16.71 -23.51
C PRO A 315 5.23 15.79 -24.66
N TYR A 316 6.26 14.96 -24.45
CA TYR A 316 6.73 14.00 -25.45
C TYR A 316 5.74 12.84 -25.60
N ILE A 317 5.24 12.31 -24.47
CA ILE A 317 4.23 11.26 -24.44
C ILE A 317 2.95 11.70 -25.16
N GLN A 318 2.45 12.90 -24.84
CA GLN A 318 1.25 13.46 -25.46
C GLN A 318 1.43 13.62 -26.99
N ARG A 319 2.57 14.15 -27.44
CA ARG A 319 2.89 14.27 -28.87
C ARG A 319 2.94 12.92 -29.58
N TRP A 320 3.48 11.88 -28.93
CA TRP A 320 3.48 10.53 -29.49
C TRP A 320 2.07 9.94 -29.55
N ASN A 321 1.23 10.19 -28.54
CA ASN A 321 -0.18 9.78 -28.59
C ASN A 321 -0.87 10.40 -29.81
N GLU A 322 -0.84 11.73 -29.94
CA GLU A 322 -1.47 12.46 -31.04
C GLU A 322 -0.95 12.02 -32.43
N LYS A 323 0.35 11.74 -32.54
CA LYS A 323 0.99 11.39 -33.83
C LYS A 323 0.73 9.95 -34.27
N TYR A 324 0.56 9.02 -33.33
CA TYR A 324 0.58 7.58 -33.62
C TYR A 324 -0.67 6.80 -33.16
N GLU A 325 -1.61 7.41 -32.43
CA GLU A 325 -2.84 6.72 -31.98
C GLU A 325 -3.61 6.10 -33.16
N ASN A 326 -3.76 6.86 -34.25
CA ASN A 326 -4.46 6.44 -35.47
C ASN A 326 -3.63 5.47 -36.33
N LYS A 327 -2.37 5.19 -35.93
CA LYS A 327 -1.44 4.29 -36.62
C LYS A 327 -1.23 2.99 -35.85
N GLY A 328 -1.94 2.79 -34.73
CA GLY A 328 -1.88 1.55 -33.95
C GLY A 328 -1.05 1.64 -32.68
N LEU A 329 -0.63 2.84 -32.23
CA LEU A 329 -0.03 3.03 -30.90
C LEU A 329 -1.13 3.18 -29.86
N VAL A 330 -0.95 2.56 -28.69
CA VAL A 330 -1.74 2.82 -27.48
C VAL A 330 -0.77 3.14 -26.36
N ILE A 331 -0.94 4.31 -25.76
CA ILE A 331 -0.18 4.71 -24.58
C ILE A 331 -1.07 4.50 -23.36
N ILE A 332 -0.52 3.88 -22.30
CA ILE A 332 -1.18 3.77 -21.00
C ILE A 332 -0.26 4.38 -19.95
N GLY A 333 -0.72 5.49 -19.36
CA GLY A 333 -0.07 6.11 -18.21
C GLY A 333 -0.44 5.37 -16.94
N VAL A 334 0.50 4.61 -16.36
CA VAL A 334 0.31 3.94 -15.07
C VAL A 334 0.73 4.91 -13.97
N HIS A 335 -0.26 5.61 -13.40
CA HIS A 335 -0.04 6.53 -12.30
C HIS A 335 0.22 5.74 -11.01
N THR A 336 1.49 5.64 -10.62
CA THR A 336 1.89 5.00 -9.37
C THR A 336 2.32 6.08 -8.39
N PRO A 337 1.56 6.33 -7.31
CA PRO A 337 1.81 7.45 -6.41
C PRO A 337 3.16 7.30 -5.72
N GLU A 338 3.85 8.40 -5.48
CA GLU A 338 5.04 8.52 -4.64
C GLU A 338 4.69 8.96 -3.21
N PHE A 339 3.60 9.72 -3.05
CA PHE A 339 3.10 10.21 -1.77
C PHE A 339 1.63 9.84 -1.54
N GLU A 340 1.19 9.80 -0.28
CA GLU A 340 -0.21 9.46 0.06
C GLU A 340 -1.25 10.37 -0.60
N PHE A 341 -0.98 11.67 -0.76
CA PHE A 341 -1.94 12.60 -1.37
C PHE A 341 -2.19 12.30 -2.86
N GLU A 342 -1.25 11.64 -3.54
CA GLU A 342 -1.37 11.26 -4.94
C GLU A 342 -2.28 10.03 -5.16
N LYS A 343 -2.71 9.38 -4.07
CA LYS A 343 -3.72 8.31 -4.12
C LYS A 343 -5.14 8.83 -4.32
N ASP A 344 -5.37 10.12 -4.13
CA ASP A 344 -6.69 10.71 -4.34
C ASP A 344 -7.01 10.84 -5.84
N ALA A 345 -8.13 10.24 -6.26
CA ALA A 345 -8.56 10.24 -7.66
C ALA A 345 -8.93 11.66 -8.16
N GLY A 346 -9.43 12.53 -7.27
CA GLY A 346 -9.76 13.91 -7.61
C GLY A 346 -8.51 14.74 -7.89
N ASN A 347 -7.47 14.58 -7.08
CA ASN A 347 -6.18 15.23 -7.30
C ASN A 347 -5.52 14.75 -8.60
N LEU A 348 -5.54 13.45 -8.85
CA LEU A 348 -5.07 12.89 -10.12
C LEU A 348 -5.87 13.43 -11.32
N GLN A 349 -7.21 13.44 -11.25
CA GLN A 349 -8.05 13.99 -12.32
C GLN A 349 -7.75 15.46 -12.59
N LYS A 350 -7.49 16.26 -11.55
CA LYS A 350 -7.09 17.65 -11.69
C LYS A 350 -5.73 17.77 -12.41
N ALA A 351 -4.73 17.00 -11.98
CA ALA A 351 -3.42 16.97 -12.63
C ALA A 351 -3.51 16.55 -14.11
N ILE A 352 -4.32 15.55 -14.43
CA ILE A 352 -4.60 15.11 -15.82
C ILE A 352 -5.12 16.28 -16.67
N ASN A 353 -6.04 17.08 -16.12
CA ASN A 353 -6.59 18.25 -16.80
C ASN A 353 -5.55 19.38 -16.93
N ASP A 354 -4.82 19.68 -15.85
CA ASP A 354 -3.81 20.74 -15.81
C ASP A 354 -2.68 20.49 -16.83
N PHE A 355 -2.26 19.23 -16.98
CA PHE A 355 -1.25 18.83 -17.97
C PHE A 355 -1.81 18.51 -19.36
N GLY A 356 -3.14 18.57 -19.56
CA GLY A 356 -3.79 18.31 -20.85
C GLY A 356 -3.62 16.88 -21.37
N LEU A 357 -3.54 15.88 -20.48
CA LEU A 357 -3.30 14.49 -20.86
C LEU A 357 -4.57 13.86 -21.43
N THR A 358 -4.48 13.27 -22.62
CA THR A 358 -5.63 12.70 -23.33
C THR A 358 -5.61 11.18 -23.46
N TYR A 359 -4.44 10.57 -23.28
CA TYR A 359 -4.28 9.11 -23.38
C TYR A 359 -4.88 8.38 -22.15
N PRO A 360 -5.19 7.08 -22.29
CA PRO A 360 -5.60 6.22 -21.17
C PRO A 360 -4.65 6.31 -19.97
N ILE A 361 -5.20 6.58 -18.79
CA ILE A 361 -4.44 6.62 -17.54
C ILE A 361 -5.11 5.70 -16.53
N VAL A 362 -4.30 4.97 -15.78
CA VAL A 362 -4.77 4.03 -14.78
C VAL A 362 -4.05 4.24 -13.47
N GLN A 363 -4.80 4.21 -12.37
CA GLN A 363 -4.25 4.40 -11.04
C GLN A 363 -3.73 3.09 -10.45
N ASP A 364 -2.48 3.07 -9.97
CA ASP A 364 -1.82 1.92 -9.32
C ASP A 364 -1.48 2.22 -7.85
N ASN A 365 -2.49 2.61 -7.07
CA ASN A 365 -2.34 3.00 -5.65
C ASN A 365 -1.71 1.93 -4.75
N ASP A 366 -1.83 0.66 -5.14
CA ASP A 366 -1.27 -0.48 -4.41
C ASP A 366 0.10 -0.92 -4.95
N TYR A 367 0.67 -0.25 -5.97
CA TYR A 367 1.91 -0.63 -6.68
C TYR A 367 1.89 -2.05 -7.25
N LYS A 368 0.70 -2.58 -7.60
CA LYS A 368 0.56 -3.95 -8.10
C LYS A 368 1.12 -4.07 -9.51
N THR A 369 0.79 -3.11 -10.38
CA THR A 369 1.31 -3.07 -11.74
C THR A 369 2.80 -2.72 -11.73
N TRP A 370 3.22 -1.75 -10.91
CA TRP A 370 4.62 -1.40 -10.65
C TRP A 370 5.47 -2.63 -10.31
N ARG A 371 5.03 -3.43 -9.33
CA ARG A 371 5.74 -4.66 -8.93
C ARG A 371 5.69 -5.75 -9.99
N ALA A 372 4.58 -5.89 -10.72
CA ALA A 372 4.47 -6.87 -11.80
C ALA A 372 5.51 -6.60 -12.90
N TYR A 373 5.75 -5.32 -13.20
CA TYR A 373 6.76 -4.85 -14.15
C TYR A 373 8.19 -4.83 -13.57
N LYS A 374 8.34 -5.12 -12.27
CA LYS A 374 9.61 -4.98 -11.53
C LYS A 374 10.22 -3.60 -11.71
N ASN A 375 9.39 -2.56 -11.73
CA ASN A 375 9.85 -1.19 -11.89
C ASN A 375 10.48 -0.67 -10.58
N SER A 376 11.33 0.34 -10.69
CA SER A 376 11.98 1.00 -9.55
C SER A 376 12.17 2.50 -9.75
N TYR A 377 11.65 3.07 -10.85
CA TYR A 377 11.95 4.46 -11.24
C TYR A 377 10.71 5.20 -11.74
N TRP A 378 10.71 6.51 -11.50
CA TRP A 378 9.83 7.48 -12.12
C TRP A 378 10.65 8.50 -12.94
N PRO A 379 10.32 8.76 -14.21
CA PRO A 379 9.42 7.97 -15.06
C PRO A 379 10.07 6.67 -15.52
N ALA A 380 9.27 5.71 -15.99
CA ALA A 380 9.76 4.50 -16.63
C ALA A 380 8.85 4.07 -17.79
N LYS A 381 9.47 3.67 -18.91
CA LYS A 381 8.78 3.31 -20.15
C LYS A 381 9.04 1.87 -20.51
N TYR A 382 7.99 1.16 -20.93
CA TYR A 382 8.08 -0.20 -21.47
C TYR A 382 7.42 -0.24 -22.84
N PHE A 383 8.21 -0.58 -23.86
CA PHE A 383 7.78 -0.63 -25.26
C PHE A 383 7.36 -2.07 -25.60
N ILE A 384 6.11 -2.25 -25.99
CA ILE A 384 5.48 -3.56 -26.20
C ILE A 384 5.06 -3.69 -27.67
N ASP A 385 5.43 -4.80 -28.30
CA ASP A 385 5.03 -5.09 -29.70
C ASP A 385 3.58 -5.54 -29.84
N ALA A 386 3.11 -5.67 -31.09
CA ALA A 386 1.78 -6.16 -31.42
C ALA A 386 1.48 -7.59 -30.91
N GLN A 387 2.51 -8.35 -30.54
CA GLN A 387 2.40 -9.68 -29.95
C GLN A 387 2.37 -9.64 -28.41
N GLY A 388 2.36 -8.45 -27.79
CA GLY A 388 2.30 -8.31 -26.34
C GLY A 388 3.62 -8.60 -25.62
N ARG A 389 4.77 -8.49 -26.31
CA ARG A 389 6.10 -8.74 -25.74
C ARG A 389 6.83 -7.43 -25.49
N ILE A 390 7.53 -7.33 -24.35
CA ILE A 390 8.38 -6.18 -24.04
C ILE A 390 9.63 -6.27 -24.93
N ARG A 391 9.82 -5.25 -25.77
CA ARG A 391 10.91 -5.14 -26.75
C ARG A 391 12.03 -4.21 -26.30
N ASP A 392 11.71 -3.19 -25.52
CA ASP A 392 12.69 -2.30 -24.89
C ASP A 392 12.09 -1.66 -23.62
N THR A 393 12.98 -1.11 -22.78
CA THR A 393 12.64 -0.37 -21.56
C THR A 393 13.52 0.86 -21.43
N HIS A 394 12.97 1.96 -20.92
CA HIS A 394 13.73 3.16 -20.62
C HIS A 394 13.41 3.65 -19.21
N PHE A 395 14.42 3.76 -18.36
CA PHE A 395 14.28 4.22 -16.98
C PHE A 395 14.85 5.62 -16.82
N GLY A 396 14.08 6.47 -16.15
CA GLY A 396 14.38 7.88 -15.98
C GLY A 396 13.90 8.72 -17.16
N GLU A 397 14.34 9.97 -17.12
CA GLU A 397 14.00 11.01 -18.10
C GLU A 397 14.98 10.99 -19.29
N GLY A 398 14.51 11.38 -20.48
CA GLY A 398 15.34 11.59 -21.66
C GLY A 398 15.20 10.54 -22.75
N SER A 399 16.21 10.44 -23.62
CA SER A 399 16.25 9.52 -24.78
C SER A 399 15.00 9.56 -25.68
N TYR A 400 14.36 10.72 -25.80
CA TYR A 400 13.08 10.87 -26.52
C TYR A 400 13.19 10.52 -28.00
N ASP A 401 14.24 10.98 -28.68
CA ASP A 401 14.43 10.67 -30.10
C ASP A 401 14.61 9.19 -30.36
N LYS A 402 15.36 8.52 -29.49
CA LYS A 402 15.58 7.07 -29.57
C LYS A 402 14.29 6.31 -29.28
N SER A 403 13.54 6.74 -28.27
CA SER A 403 12.24 6.18 -27.90
C SER A 403 11.23 6.30 -29.05
N GLU A 404 11.14 7.48 -29.68
CA GLU A 404 10.21 7.69 -30.80
C GLU A 404 10.61 6.85 -32.03
N LYS A 405 11.91 6.78 -32.36
CA LYS A 405 12.38 5.88 -33.43
C LYS A 405 12.03 4.42 -33.14
N PHE A 406 12.10 4.01 -31.87
CA PHE A 406 11.72 2.66 -31.48
C PHE A 406 10.20 2.42 -31.61
N ILE A 407 9.37 3.39 -31.24
CA ILE A 407 7.92 3.36 -31.48
C ILE A 407 7.64 3.21 -32.98
N GLN A 408 8.27 4.03 -33.83
CA GLN A 408 8.12 3.95 -35.28
C GLN A 408 8.51 2.56 -35.81
N LYS A 409 9.62 2.00 -35.33
CA LYS A 409 10.06 0.64 -35.68
C LYS A 409 8.98 -0.41 -35.34
N LEU A 410 8.46 -0.41 -34.11
CA LEU A 410 7.45 -1.38 -33.69
C LEU A 410 6.15 -1.26 -34.48
N LEU A 411 5.75 -0.02 -34.82
CA LEU A 411 4.55 0.22 -35.62
C LEU A 411 4.74 -0.25 -37.07
N THR A 412 5.91 -0.04 -37.66
CA THR A 412 6.25 -0.59 -39.00
C THR A 412 6.27 -2.12 -38.98
N GLU A 413 6.84 -2.74 -37.94
CA GLU A 413 6.78 -4.21 -37.73
C GLU A 413 5.33 -4.71 -37.60
N ALA A 414 4.43 -3.90 -37.03
CA ALA A 414 2.99 -4.18 -36.94
C ALA A 414 2.21 -3.90 -38.24
N GLY A 415 2.87 -3.46 -39.31
CA GLY A 415 2.28 -3.23 -40.63
C GLY A 415 1.78 -1.79 -40.87
N ALA A 416 2.07 -0.84 -39.98
CA ALA A 416 1.73 0.56 -40.20
C ALA A 416 2.67 1.20 -41.24
N SER A 417 2.12 1.96 -42.19
CA SER A 417 2.92 2.77 -43.12
C SER A 417 3.36 4.08 -42.45
N ILE A 418 4.51 4.06 -41.80
CA ILE A 418 5.15 5.26 -41.27
C ILE A 418 6.20 5.70 -42.29
N SER A 419 5.98 6.84 -42.95
CA SER A 419 7.09 7.52 -43.63
C SER A 419 8.20 7.73 -42.61
N GLU A 420 9.48 7.60 -42.94
CA GLU A 420 10.60 7.94 -42.03
C GLU A 420 10.56 9.44 -41.69
N ALA A 421 9.55 9.84 -40.93
CA ALA A 421 9.24 11.20 -40.58
C ALA A 421 10.29 11.57 -39.54
N GLU A 422 11.12 12.52 -39.93
CA GLU A 422 12.19 13.09 -39.13
C GLU A 422 11.70 13.29 -37.70
N VAL A 423 12.34 12.59 -36.77
CA VAL A 423 12.07 12.71 -35.34
C VAL A 423 12.59 14.07 -34.90
N LYS A 424 11.67 14.98 -34.56
CA LYS A 424 11.92 16.37 -34.17
C LYS A 424 11.35 16.63 -32.79
N ASN A 425 11.91 15.95 -31.80
CA ASN A 425 11.59 16.28 -30.42
C ASN A 425 12.34 17.56 -30.00
N PRO A 426 11.80 18.34 -29.06
CA PRO A 426 12.54 19.43 -28.43
C PRO A 426 13.89 18.95 -27.87
N GLU A 427 14.89 19.84 -27.86
CA GLU A 427 16.20 19.53 -27.26
C GLU A 427 16.05 19.34 -25.75
N TYR A 428 16.48 18.19 -25.24
CA TYR A 428 16.45 17.85 -23.84
C TYR A 428 17.78 18.16 -23.16
N LYS A 429 17.77 19.04 -22.15
CA LYS A 429 18.92 19.31 -21.27
C LYS A 429 18.43 19.49 -19.84
N VAL A 430 19.03 18.74 -18.91
CA VAL A 430 18.87 18.93 -17.47
C VAL A 430 20.16 19.50 -16.92
N TYR A 431 20.01 20.53 -16.09
CA TYR A 431 21.11 21.28 -15.52
C TYR A 431 21.12 21.17 -14.00
N SER A 432 21.05 19.94 -13.49
CA SER A 432 21.13 19.64 -12.06
C SER A 432 22.34 18.78 -11.69
N GLN A 433 23.02 19.15 -10.61
CA GLN A 433 24.00 18.35 -9.89
C GLN A 433 23.41 17.77 -8.60
N THR A 434 22.43 18.44 -8.00
CA THR A 434 21.79 17.98 -6.76
C THR A 434 20.78 16.87 -7.07
N PRO A 435 20.87 15.71 -6.40
CA PRO A 435 19.86 14.66 -6.50
C PRO A 435 18.58 15.10 -5.78
N GLU A 436 17.47 14.39 -6.00
CA GLU A 436 16.24 14.59 -5.23
C GLU A 436 16.49 14.44 -3.72
N LEU A 437 15.92 15.35 -2.92
CA LEU A 437 16.10 15.38 -1.48
C LEU A 437 14.76 15.28 -0.76
N TYR A 438 14.52 14.14 -0.12
CA TYR A 438 13.33 13.90 0.70
C TYR A 438 13.43 14.56 2.07
N LEU A 439 12.30 15.09 2.54
CA LEU A 439 12.15 15.81 3.80
C LEU A 439 11.47 14.96 4.89
N GLY A 440 10.88 13.82 4.54
CA GLY A 440 10.33 12.86 5.51
C GLY A 440 11.36 11.84 5.99
N TYR A 441 11.28 11.41 7.26
CA TYR A 441 12.30 10.54 7.87
C TYR A 441 12.45 9.15 7.23
N GLY A 442 11.48 8.72 6.41
CA GLY A 442 11.49 7.42 5.73
C GLY A 442 12.53 7.34 4.61
N ARG A 443 12.78 8.47 3.93
CA ARG A 443 13.72 8.56 2.79
C ARG A 443 14.74 9.70 2.95
N ILE A 444 14.74 10.39 4.09
CA ILE A 444 15.62 11.53 4.33
C ILE A 444 17.10 11.17 4.17
N SER A 445 17.80 11.99 3.40
CA SER A 445 19.25 11.96 3.25
C SER A 445 19.79 13.38 3.33
N ASN A 446 21.06 13.54 3.69
CA ASN A 446 21.74 14.85 3.69
C ASN A 446 21.16 15.93 4.62
N LEU A 447 20.37 15.54 5.63
CA LEU A 447 19.97 16.44 6.73
C LEU A 447 21.15 16.72 7.66
N ILE A 448 21.43 17.99 7.91
CA ILE A 448 22.55 18.45 8.76
C ILE A 448 22.15 19.37 9.92
N SER A 449 20.87 19.39 10.30
CA SER A 449 20.42 20.07 11.53
C SER A 449 21.20 19.56 12.75
N VAL A 450 21.47 20.45 13.71
CA VAL A 450 22.33 20.17 14.87
C VAL A 450 21.74 19.08 15.77
N GLU A 451 20.43 19.12 15.96
CA GLU A 451 19.68 18.22 16.80
C GLU A 451 19.42 16.89 16.07
N LYS A 452 19.44 15.79 16.83
CA LYS A 452 19.07 14.49 16.28
C LYS A 452 17.61 14.51 15.84
N LEU A 453 17.36 14.00 14.64
CA LEU A 453 16.02 13.86 14.08
C LEU A 453 15.12 13.06 15.04
N LYS A 454 14.03 13.68 15.48
CA LYS A 454 12.98 13.03 16.26
C LYS A 454 11.75 12.80 15.40
N LYS A 455 11.32 11.55 15.32
CA LYS A 455 10.19 11.12 14.48
C LYS A 455 8.86 11.48 15.13
N ASP A 456 7.93 11.96 14.31
CA ASP A 456 6.51 12.19 14.63
C ASP A 456 6.22 13.18 15.79
N ASP A 457 7.22 13.92 16.24
CA ASP A 457 7.13 14.91 17.31
C ASP A 457 7.66 16.27 16.86
N PHE A 458 7.09 17.35 17.41
CA PHE A 458 7.63 18.69 17.23
C PHE A 458 8.94 18.87 18.00
N VAL A 459 9.98 19.31 17.29
CA VAL A 459 11.30 19.63 17.83
C VAL A 459 11.79 20.94 17.24
N ALA A 460 12.39 21.77 18.09
CA ALA A 460 13.13 22.94 17.66
C ALA A 460 14.49 22.51 17.11
N TYR A 461 14.69 22.70 15.81
CA TYR A 461 15.94 22.44 15.11
C TYR A 461 16.73 23.74 14.90
N SER A 462 18.03 23.58 14.72
CA SER A 462 18.98 24.65 14.42
C SER A 462 19.81 24.27 13.19
N ALA A 463 19.92 25.19 12.24
CA ALA A 463 20.81 25.05 11.10
C ALA A 463 22.27 25.38 11.50
N PRO A 464 23.28 24.60 11.07
CA PRO A 464 24.67 24.93 11.31
C PRO A 464 25.10 26.15 10.48
N GLN A 465 26.19 26.80 10.88
CA GLN A 465 26.71 27.99 10.18
C GLN A 465 27.17 27.72 8.74
N LYS A 466 27.55 26.47 8.43
CA LYS A 466 27.97 26.06 7.08
C LYS A 466 27.15 24.83 6.68
N ILE A 467 26.52 24.93 5.52
CA ILE A 467 25.77 23.84 4.89
C ILE A 467 26.58 23.38 3.69
N GLY A 468 26.98 22.10 3.68
CA GLY A 468 27.73 21.51 2.60
C GLY A 468 26.89 21.36 1.33
N ASN A 469 27.54 20.97 0.25
CA ASN A 469 26.90 20.74 -1.04
C ASN A 469 25.78 19.69 -0.91
N ASP A 470 24.62 19.98 -1.50
CA ASP A 470 23.51 19.03 -1.65
C ASP A 470 22.92 18.59 -0.28
N GLN A 471 23.10 19.46 0.72
CA GLN A 471 22.62 19.28 2.09
C GLN A 471 21.58 20.34 2.45
N PHE A 472 20.72 19.98 3.40
CA PHE A 472 19.70 20.88 3.93
C PHE A 472 19.58 20.80 5.44
N ALA A 473 18.99 21.84 6.04
CA ALA A 473 18.71 21.92 7.46
C ALA A 473 17.35 22.54 7.74
N TYR A 474 16.71 22.00 8.76
CA TYR A 474 15.61 22.61 9.48
C TYR A 474 16.13 23.61 10.52
N SER A 475 15.43 24.73 10.65
CA SER A 475 15.60 25.71 11.72
C SER A 475 14.22 26.12 12.26
N GLY A 476 14.08 26.30 13.57
CA GLY A 476 12.79 26.54 14.23
C GLY A 476 12.05 25.24 14.55
N ASN A 477 10.77 25.32 14.89
CA ASN A 477 10.01 24.14 15.34
C ASN A 477 9.43 23.37 14.15
N TRP A 478 9.79 22.09 14.03
CA TRP A 478 9.35 21.20 12.97
C TRP A 478 8.85 19.87 13.52
N LYS A 479 7.82 19.31 12.89
CA LYS A 479 7.47 17.90 13.05
C LYS A 479 7.87 17.16 11.78
N VAL A 480 8.67 16.12 11.90
CA VAL A 480 9.10 15.30 10.75
C VAL A 480 8.39 13.95 10.85
N GLU A 481 7.58 13.65 9.85
CA GLU A 481 6.85 12.40 9.68
C GLU A 481 7.55 11.53 8.62
N GLU A 482 7.00 10.36 8.31
CA GLU A 482 7.64 9.37 7.44
C GLU A 482 7.90 9.90 6.02
N GLU A 483 6.92 10.55 5.40
CA GLU A 483 7.00 11.05 4.01
C GLU A 483 7.20 12.57 3.91
N LYS A 484 6.96 13.30 5.01
CA LYS A 484 6.85 14.77 4.98
C LYS A 484 7.34 15.44 6.25
N ALA A 485 7.56 16.76 6.16
CA ALA A 485 7.88 17.61 7.31
C ALA A 485 6.91 18.80 7.41
N TRP A 486 6.73 19.27 8.65
CA TRP A 486 5.73 20.26 9.03
C TRP A 486 6.42 21.44 9.73
N PRO A 487 6.59 22.59 9.05
CA PRO A 487 7.06 23.81 9.69
C PRO A 487 5.98 24.44 10.56
N GLN A 488 6.38 24.98 11.71
CA GLN A 488 5.59 26.01 12.40
C GLN A 488 5.95 27.41 11.91
N LYS A 489 5.10 28.38 12.23
CA LYS A 489 5.31 29.79 11.93
C LYS A 489 6.66 30.28 12.41
N GLY A 490 7.43 30.83 11.48
CA GLY A 490 8.79 31.32 11.72
C GLY A 490 9.89 30.27 11.54
N ALA A 491 9.53 29.00 11.31
CA ALA A 491 10.48 27.97 10.93
C ALA A 491 11.10 28.27 9.56
N GLU A 492 12.34 27.81 9.38
CA GLU A 492 13.11 28.01 8.15
C GLU A 492 13.65 26.67 7.64
N LEU A 493 13.69 26.52 6.32
CA LEU A 493 14.27 25.39 5.60
C LEU A 493 15.37 25.92 4.70
N THR A 494 16.61 25.52 4.94
CA THR A 494 17.78 25.99 4.20
C THR A 494 18.39 24.84 3.41
N LEU A 495 18.69 25.07 2.13
CA LEU A 495 19.24 24.10 1.19
C LEU A 495 20.41 24.72 0.43
N ASN A 496 21.54 24.02 0.36
CA ASN A 496 22.62 24.34 -0.57
C ASN A 496 22.51 23.43 -1.79
N PHE A 497 22.08 23.98 -2.93
CA PHE A 497 21.81 23.23 -4.15
C PHE A 497 22.76 23.65 -5.28
N GLY A 498 22.92 22.76 -6.26
CA GLY A 498 23.61 22.99 -7.52
C GLY A 498 22.68 22.60 -8.67
N ALA A 499 21.91 23.55 -9.18
CA ALA A 499 20.98 23.34 -10.29
C ALA A 499 20.67 24.67 -10.99
N LYS A 500 19.95 24.64 -12.11
CA LYS A 500 19.36 25.85 -12.71
C LYS A 500 17.99 26.14 -12.11
N ASP A 501 17.17 25.10 -11.99
CA ASP A 501 15.81 25.21 -11.46
C ASP A 501 15.67 24.43 -10.14
N VAL A 502 14.90 24.99 -9.20
CA VAL A 502 14.57 24.33 -7.93
C VAL A 502 13.07 24.28 -7.77
N PHE A 503 12.58 23.08 -7.46
CA PHE A 503 11.18 22.81 -7.18
C PHE A 503 11.03 22.17 -5.82
N LEU A 504 9.87 22.37 -5.19
CA LEU A 504 9.54 21.77 -3.90
C LEU A 504 8.11 21.23 -3.95
N VAL A 505 7.96 19.95 -3.61
CA VAL A 505 6.65 19.31 -3.44
C VAL A 505 6.07 19.75 -2.11
N MET A 506 4.92 20.44 -2.17
CA MET A 506 4.22 20.96 -0.99
C MET A 506 2.74 20.67 -1.04
N ASN A 507 2.14 20.64 0.14
CA ASN A 507 0.70 20.51 0.33
C ASN A 507 0.19 21.56 1.32
N ASN A 508 -1.08 21.95 1.17
CA ASN A 508 -1.77 22.82 2.09
C ASN A 508 -2.51 22.04 3.18
N LEU A 509 -2.44 22.51 4.42
CA LEU A 509 -3.03 21.81 5.54
C LEU A 509 -4.52 22.13 5.66
N ASN A 510 -5.37 21.11 5.58
CA ASN A 510 -6.84 21.23 5.76
C ASN A 510 -7.47 22.29 4.83
N GLY A 511 -6.95 22.44 3.60
CA GLY A 511 -7.43 23.41 2.62
C GLY A 511 -7.08 24.87 2.94
N LYS A 512 -6.25 25.13 3.97
CA LYS A 512 -5.81 26.49 4.31
C LYS A 512 -4.57 26.85 3.53
N THR A 513 -4.61 27.99 2.86
CA THR A 513 -3.45 28.51 2.13
C THR A 513 -2.28 28.79 3.07
N GLY A 514 -1.12 28.21 2.76
CA GLY A 514 0.15 28.48 3.39
C GLY A 514 0.96 29.55 2.66
N LYS A 515 1.91 30.18 3.36
CA LYS A 515 2.80 31.20 2.81
C LYS A 515 4.23 31.02 3.31
N ALA A 516 5.18 31.17 2.40
CA ALA A 516 6.60 31.24 2.75
C ALA A 516 7.32 32.37 2.00
N GLU A 517 8.29 32.98 2.66
CA GLU A 517 9.23 33.91 2.03
C GLU A 517 10.41 33.13 1.46
N VAL A 518 10.84 33.49 0.26
CA VAL A 518 11.91 32.80 -0.47
C VAL A 518 13.14 33.72 -0.53
N TYR A 519 14.27 33.19 -0.06
CA TYR A 519 15.56 33.87 -0.07
C TYR A 519 16.58 33.05 -0.85
N LEU A 520 17.42 33.75 -1.61
CA LEU A 520 18.55 33.17 -2.34
C LEU A 520 19.81 33.92 -1.95
N ASP A 521 20.83 33.21 -1.48
CA ASP A 521 22.12 33.76 -1.03
C ASP A 521 21.99 34.88 0.03
N GLY A 522 20.96 34.79 0.87
CA GLY A 522 20.68 35.73 1.95
C GLY A 522 19.76 36.89 1.57
N GLU A 523 19.52 37.13 0.27
CA GLU A 523 18.63 38.18 -0.21
C GLU A 523 17.24 37.64 -0.54
N LYS A 524 16.21 38.45 -0.35
CA LYS A 524 14.84 38.06 -0.72
C LYS A 524 14.74 38.04 -2.24
N ILE A 525 14.25 36.94 -2.81
CA ILE A 525 14.29 36.75 -4.25
C ILE A 525 13.34 37.69 -5.00
N SER A 526 13.79 38.19 -6.14
CA SER A 526 13.01 39.01 -7.07
C SER A 526 13.08 38.45 -8.49
N ASN A 527 14.16 38.72 -9.22
CA ASN A 527 14.27 38.47 -10.67
C ASN A 527 14.67 37.03 -11.06
N LEU A 528 14.99 36.18 -10.10
CA LEU A 528 15.40 34.78 -10.29
C LEU A 528 14.35 33.80 -9.75
N SER A 529 13.13 34.29 -9.53
CA SER A 529 12.00 33.53 -9.03
C SER A 529 11.48 32.55 -10.09
N GLY A 530 11.10 31.35 -9.63
CA GLY A 530 10.23 30.47 -10.41
C GLY A 530 8.82 31.04 -10.51
N GLU A 531 7.99 30.45 -11.38
CA GLU A 531 6.64 30.96 -11.70
C GLU A 531 5.68 31.06 -10.50
N ASP A 532 5.95 30.29 -9.44
CA ASP A 532 5.14 30.23 -8.24
C ASP A 532 5.54 31.25 -7.15
N VAL A 533 6.63 31.98 -7.36
CA VAL A 533 7.13 32.97 -6.40
C VAL A 533 6.86 34.38 -6.91
N LYS A 534 6.04 35.13 -6.17
CA LYS A 534 5.66 36.52 -6.47
C LYS A 534 6.14 37.44 -5.36
N ASP A 535 6.90 38.48 -5.70
CA ASP A 535 7.48 39.44 -4.74
C ASP A 535 8.27 38.75 -3.59
N GLY A 536 8.96 37.67 -3.94
CA GLY A 536 9.73 36.83 -3.03
C GLY A 536 8.89 36.08 -1.99
N MET A 537 7.60 35.88 -2.26
CA MET A 537 6.71 35.03 -1.49
C MET A 537 6.08 33.95 -2.36
N ILE A 538 5.93 32.77 -1.80
CA ILE A 538 5.18 31.67 -2.38
C ILE A 538 3.87 31.48 -1.62
N THR A 539 2.81 31.14 -2.36
CA THR A 539 1.49 30.81 -1.83
C THR A 539 1.23 29.33 -2.08
N ILE A 540 1.07 28.55 -1.00
CA ILE A 540 0.82 27.10 -1.04
C ILE A 540 -0.68 26.88 -0.87
N ASP A 541 -1.36 26.55 -1.95
CA ASP A 541 -2.81 26.45 -2.03
C ASP A 541 -3.32 25.06 -2.43
N GLN A 542 -2.45 24.17 -2.89
CA GLN A 542 -2.78 22.85 -3.44
C GLN A 542 -1.63 21.85 -3.19
N ASP A 543 -1.91 20.56 -3.31
CA ASP A 543 -0.92 19.50 -3.36
C ASP A 543 -0.29 19.40 -4.75
N ARG A 544 0.88 20.02 -4.93
CA ARG A 544 1.62 19.93 -6.20
C ARG A 544 3.09 20.25 -6.04
N LEU A 545 3.79 20.12 -7.15
CA LEU A 545 5.13 20.66 -7.32
C LEU A 545 5.07 22.18 -7.52
N TYR A 546 5.89 22.91 -6.75
CA TYR A 546 6.03 24.36 -6.85
C TYR A 546 7.41 24.76 -7.36
N HIS A 547 7.47 25.67 -8.34
CA HIS A 547 8.72 26.18 -8.93
C HIS A 547 9.24 27.39 -8.14
N LEU A 548 10.32 27.19 -7.41
CA LEU A 548 10.86 28.19 -6.48
C LEU A 548 11.89 29.11 -7.15
N ILE A 549 12.83 28.53 -7.90
CA ILE A 549 14.00 29.21 -8.45
C ILE A 549 14.13 28.89 -9.93
N ASN A 550 14.42 29.91 -10.74
CA ASN A 550 14.78 29.79 -12.15
C ASN A 550 16.00 30.67 -12.44
N LEU A 551 17.19 30.06 -12.48
CA LEU A 551 18.45 30.75 -12.76
C LEU A 551 18.67 30.90 -14.26
N LYS A 552 19.44 31.93 -14.66
CA LYS A 552 19.86 32.07 -16.07
C LYS A 552 20.81 30.95 -16.49
N GLU A 553 21.74 30.61 -15.61
CA GLU A 553 22.75 29.57 -15.79
C GLU A 553 22.76 28.68 -14.54
N PRO A 554 23.06 27.37 -14.68
CA PRO A 554 23.19 26.49 -13.52
C PRO A 554 24.34 26.93 -12.60
N GLY A 555 24.07 26.93 -11.30
CA GLY A 555 25.03 27.38 -10.30
C GLY A 555 24.77 26.76 -8.94
N ARG A 556 25.73 26.93 -8.02
CA ARG A 556 25.56 26.57 -6.61
C ARG A 556 25.13 27.77 -5.80
N HIS A 557 24.01 27.63 -5.09
CA HIS A 557 23.38 28.70 -4.33
C HIS A 557 22.77 28.18 -3.02
N LEU A 558 22.56 29.10 -2.08
CA LEU A 558 21.92 28.82 -0.81
C LEU A 558 20.46 29.31 -0.86
N LEU A 559 19.53 28.36 -0.97
CA LEU A 559 18.09 28.60 -0.84
C LEU A 559 17.71 28.61 0.64
N ARG A 560 16.87 29.57 1.05
CA ARG A 560 16.24 29.57 2.37
C ARG A 560 14.76 29.94 2.25
N LEU A 561 13.91 29.09 2.79
CA LEU A 561 12.46 29.30 2.89
C LEU A 561 12.11 29.65 4.32
N LYS A 562 11.28 30.67 4.53
CA LYS A 562 10.77 31.06 5.84
C LYS A 562 9.25 30.99 5.87
N PHE A 563 8.71 30.06 6.63
CA PHE A 563 7.27 29.80 6.70
C PHE A 563 6.58 30.82 7.59
N LYS A 564 5.47 31.40 7.12
CA LYS A 564 4.75 32.50 7.79
C LYS A 564 3.53 32.01 8.58
N ASP A 565 3.19 30.74 8.44
CA ASP A 565 2.07 30.06 9.08
C ASP A 565 2.37 28.57 9.27
N ASP A 566 1.41 27.85 9.87
CA ASP A 566 1.49 26.42 10.19
C ASP A 566 0.73 25.57 9.16
N ASN A 567 0.36 26.14 8.00
CA ASN A 567 -0.57 25.52 7.05
C ASN A 567 0.13 24.79 5.90
N THR A 568 1.42 24.51 6.01
CA THR A 568 2.21 23.92 4.91
C THR A 568 2.76 22.57 5.32
N GLU A 569 2.75 21.62 4.41
CA GLU A 569 3.52 20.37 4.49
C GLU A 569 4.53 20.36 3.35
N VAL A 570 5.75 19.89 3.61
CA VAL A 570 6.82 19.81 2.60
C VAL A 570 7.30 18.37 2.47
N TYR A 571 7.55 17.92 1.23
CA TYR A 571 7.80 16.50 0.94
C TYR A 571 9.20 16.26 0.37
N ALA A 572 9.54 16.87 -0.76
CA ALA A 572 10.83 16.67 -1.42
C ALA A 572 11.23 17.86 -2.27
N PHE A 573 12.54 18.14 -2.34
CA PHE A 573 13.11 19.03 -3.34
C PHE A 573 13.49 18.25 -4.59
N THR A 574 13.15 18.79 -5.75
CA THR A 574 13.56 18.29 -7.06
C THR A 574 14.14 19.41 -7.91
N PHE A 575 14.90 19.07 -8.95
CA PHE A 575 15.76 20.02 -9.65
C PHE A 575 15.62 19.92 -11.18
N GLY A 576 16.03 20.98 -11.88
CA GLY A 576 15.99 21.09 -13.35
C GLY A 576 17.21 21.75 -13.95
#